data_AF-A0A535J394-F1
#
_entry.id   AF-A0A535J394-F1
#
_cell.length_a   1.000
_cell.length_b   1.000
_cell.length_c   1.000
_cell.angle_alpha   90.00
_cell.angle_beta   90.00
_cell.angle_gamma   90.00
#
_symmetry.space_group_name_H-M   'P 1'
#
loop_
_entity.id
_entity.type
_entity.pdbx_description
1 polymer ?
#
loop_
_entity_poly.entity_id
_entity_poly.type
_entity_poly.pdbx_seq_one_letter_code
_entity_poly.pdbx_strand_id
1 'polypeptide(L)'
;MARTPLMRHLQQLAHDHRLAGQRGIPLAAIQEGREGITRRQFVKGGAAGAAGLALAGPWSLAQAAFAASPRIGIIGAGISGLTAALTLQDAGFSSTVYESSSRIGGRMHSDTSNWGGQTSEWCGELIDQGHKTILHLAQRFGLATVDLLSGEPNGSEDTYYFSGQYYPQSQADTDFQPVHQALQRDVQAASYPTTYLINTPGGIALDNISVYDWIERSVPGGHGSPMGQLLDVAYNIEYGAETAVQSSLNLVYLLGFNEKPGNFAIFGASNEKYHIVGGNQRLPEVIAANLQTKVQTGWRMMAIGFNRVGSIDVTFSVGGQTVVENFDRVILALPFAVLRTLNYHKANFDSMKNTAIQQLGSGRNDKLQLQFTRRYWDGTGSWPGIGNGNSYSDRGYQNTWDVTRSQTGTAGILVDYTGGEVAGSFAPSSPYSFTNPQVPNPQVAAYAETFLQQIERVYPGITSKWNGRATLSVPALDPNLNCSYSYWKVGQYHTFSGYEKARQPFPNGPIHFAGEHCSQDFQGFMEGGASEGVRAAGEILADAKAGAFS
;
A
#
# COMPACT_ATOMS: atom_id res chain seq x y z
N MET A 1 7.85 -0.70 9.07
CA MET A 1 7.23 -0.37 10.38
C MET A 1 8.12 -0.94 11.46
N ALA A 2 8.13 -0.39 12.68
CA ALA A 2 8.69 -1.13 13.81
C ALA A 2 7.88 -2.41 13.97
N ARG A 3 8.48 -3.59 13.77
CA ARG A 3 7.72 -4.83 13.62
C ARG A 3 6.98 -5.29 14.87
N THR A 4 6.99 -4.56 15.99
CA THR A 4 6.18 -4.88 17.17
C THR A 4 5.94 -3.68 18.11
N PRO A 5 4.92 -3.76 19.01
CA PRO A 5 4.85 -2.97 20.24
C PRO A 5 6.10 -3.09 21.14
N LEU A 6 6.85 -4.19 21.04
CA LEU A 6 8.12 -4.40 21.73
C LEU A 6 9.23 -3.49 21.18
N MET A 7 9.27 -3.18 19.89
CA MET A 7 10.25 -2.22 19.35
C MET A 7 9.97 -0.78 19.80
N ARG A 8 8.70 -0.42 20.04
CA ARG A 8 8.34 0.82 20.77
C ARG A 8 8.81 0.77 22.23
N HIS A 9 8.70 -0.37 22.91
CA HIS A 9 9.15 -0.55 24.29
C HIS A 9 10.69 -0.52 24.43
N LEU A 10 11.42 -1.09 23.46
CA LEU A 10 12.90 -1.10 23.43
C LEU A 10 13.49 0.25 23.04
N GLN A 11 12.85 1.00 22.13
CA GLN A 11 13.22 2.40 21.86
C GLN A 11 12.98 3.29 23.09
N GLN A 12 11.90 3.03 23.85
CA GLN A 12 11.61 3.69 25.12
C GLN A 12 12.67 3.34 26.19
N LEU A 13 13.03 2.05 26.32
CA LEU A 13 14.08 1.59 27.24
C LEU A 13 15.46 2.17 26.90
N ALA A 14 15.80 2.22 25.62
CA ALA A 14 17.07 2.79 25.15
C ALA A 14 17.14 4.31 25.30
N HIS A 15 15.99 5.00 25.24
CA HIS A 15 15.89 6.42 25.57
C HIS A 15 16.03 6.65 27.08
N ASP A 16 15.35 5.84 27.91
CA ASP A 16 15.33 5.95 29.36
C ASP A 16 16.72 5.61 29.97
N HIS A 17 17.44 4.63 29.43
CA HIS A 17 18.83 4.34 29.82
C HIS A 17 19.80 5.47 29.44
N ARG A 18 19.57 6.14 28.30
CA ARG A 18 20.41 7.28 27.86
C ARG A 18 20.18 8.50 28.75
N LEU A 19 18.93 8.75 29.12
CA LEU A 19 18.53 9.81 30.06
C LEU A 19 19.04 9.54 31.48
N ALA A 20 18.95 8.30 31.94
CA ALA A 20 19.51 7.84 33.21
C ALA A 20 21.04 8.03 33.25
N GLY A 21 21.73 7.66 32.16
CA GLY A 21 23.18 7.86 32.00
C GLY A 21 23.59 9.34 31.94
N GLN A 22 22.84 10.18 31.23
CA GLN A 22 23.10 11.62 31.16
C GLN A 22 22.84 12.37 32.47
N ARG A 23 21.87 11.91 33.27
CA ARG A 23 21.48 12.55 34.52
C ARG A 23 22.09 11.92 35.77
N GLY A 24 22.80 10.80 35.62
CA GLY A 24 23.42 10.08 36.74
C GLY A 24 22.41 9.52 37.75
N ILE A 25 21.17 9.26 37.33
CA ILE A 25 20.10 8.75 38.21
C ILE A 25 19.70 7.32 37.83
N PRO A 26 19.26 6.49 38.79
CA PRO A 26 18.82 5.12 38.52
C PRO A 26 17.64 5.07 37.54
N LEU A 27 17.61 4.04 36.69
CA LEU A 27 16.54 3.82 35.72
C LEU A 27 15.14 3.84 36.36
N ALA A 28 15.02 3.28 37.57
CA ALA A 28 13.76 3.26 38.33
C ALA A 28 13.20 4.67 38.61
N ALA A 29 14.05 5.68 38.84
CA ALA A 29 13.62 7.05 39.10
C ALA A 29 13.11 7.78 37.84
N ILE A 30 13.59 7.38 36.65
CA ILE A 30 13.05 7.83 35.35
C ILE A 30 11.69 7.17 35.08
N GLN A 31 11.51 5.91 35.51
CA GLN A 31 10.31 5.10 35.27
C GLN A 31 9.17 5.46 36.25
N GLU A 32 9.45 5.72 37.52
CA GLU A 32 8.48 6.14 38.54
C GLU A 32 7.84 7.51 38.24
N GLY A 33 8.52 8.38 37.48
CA GLY A 33 7.95 9.65 37.00
C GLY A 33 6.83 9.50 35.96
N ARG A 34 6.59 8.28 35.45
CA ARG A 34 5.53 7.98 34.47
C ARG A 34 4.37 7.15 35.03
N GLU A 35 4.57 6.43 36.14
CA GLU A 35 3.51 5.67 36.79
C GLU A 35 2.73 6.53 37.77
N GLY A 36 2.00 7.49 37.22
CA GLY A 36 1.14 8.39 37.98
C GLY A 36 0.12 9.05 37.08
N ILE A 37 -0.75 8.23 36.46
CA ILE A 37 -2.16 8.48 36.17
C ILE A 37 -2.63 7.35 35.22
N THR A 38 -3.43 6.41 35.75
CA THR A 38 -4.28 5.53 34.93
C THR A 38 -5.75 5.72 35.28
N ARG A 39 -6.55 5.69 34.22
CA ARG A 39 -8.00 5.83 34.19
C ARG A 39 -8.70 4.63 34.84
N ARG A 40 -9.33 4.82 35.99
CA ARG A 40 -10.69 4.30 36.26
C ARG A 40 -11.31 4.99 37.48
N GLN A 41 -12.24 5.91 37.23
CA GLN A 41 -13.50 5.97 37.97
C GLN A 41 -14.49 6.80 37.15
N PHE A 42 -15.47 6.09 36.59
CA PHE A 42 -16.61 6.64 35.88
C PHE A 42 -17.76 6.81 36.89
N VAL A 43 -18.16 8.07 37.08
CA VAL A 43 -19.48 8.61 37.52
C VAL A 43 -20.24 7.91 38.66
N LYS A 44 -20.44 8.65 39.78
CA LYS A 44 -21.75 8.94 40.40
C LYS A 44 -21.63 9.86 41.63
N GLY A 45 -22.42 10.94 41.63
CA GLY A 45 -23.03 11.51 42.85
C GLY A 45 -22.45 12.82 43.42
N GLY A 46 -23.26 13.88 43.34
CA GLY A 46 -23.51 14.76 44.51
C GLY A 46 -22.65 16.01 44.72
N ALA A 47 -23.15 17.12 44.19
CA ALA A 47 -23.23 18.48 44.73
C ALA A 47 -22.21 19.05 45.77
N ALA A 48 -21.89 20.33 45.49
CA ALA A 48 -21.55 21.44 46.39
C ALA A 48 -20.07 21.67 46.76
N GLY A 49 -19.57 22.87 46.40
CA GLY A 49 -18.30 23.42 46.87
C GLY A 49 -17.74 24.48 45.92
N ALA A 50 -18.15 25.73 46.10
CA ALA A 50 -17.82 26.89 45.29
C ALA A 50 -16.44 27.52 45.61
N ALA A 51 -16.13 28.58 44.84
CA ALA A 51 -14.98 29.51 44.87
C ALA A 51 -13.76 28.99 44.09
N GLY A 52 -13.33 29.59 42.99
CA GLY A 52 -13.40 30.98 42.57
C GLY A 52 -11.97 31.50 42.45
N LEU A 53 -11.48 31.67 41.22
CA LEU A 53 -10.50 32.69 40.85
C LEU A 53 -10.38 32.72 39.32
N ALA A 54 -11.04 33.73 38.76
CA ALA A 54 -10.80 34.21 37.42
C ALA A 54 -9.42 34.87 37.37
N LEU A 55 -8.62 34.51 36.37
CA LEU A 55 -7.71 35.44 35.69
C LEU A 55 -7.74 35.13 34.20
N ALA A 56 -8.66 35.80 33.51
CA ALA A 56 -8.53 36.07 32.09
C ALA A 56 -7.28 36.94 31.89
N GLY A 57 -6.26 36.40 31.24
CA GLY A 57 -5.15 37.16 30.67
C GLY A 57 -5.38 37.28 29.16
N PRO A 58 -5.25 38.47 28.56
CA PRO A 58 -5.49 38.64 27.14
C PRO A 58 -4.31 38.02 26.40
N TRP A 59 -4.51 36.88 25.74
CA TRP A 59 -3.72 36.60 24.55
C TRP A 59 -4.22 37.55 23.48
N SER A 60 -3.63 38.74 23.52
CA SER A 60 -3.57 39.65 22.39
C SER A 60 -3.17 38.82 21.17
N LEU A 61 -4.14 38.58 20.31
CA LEU A 61 -3.92 38.31 18.90
C LEU A 61 -3.11 39.49 18.37
N ALA A 62 -1.79 39.39 18.47
CA ALA A 62 -0.94 40.07 17.53
C ALA A 62 -1.31 39.44 16.18
N GLN A 63 -2.17 40.14 15.44
CA GLN A 63 -2.18 40.06 13.99
C GLN A 63 -0.78 40.46 13.54
N ALA A 64 0.15 39.49 13.58
CA ALA A 64 1.27 39.51 12.69
C ALA A 64 0.66 39.68 11.31
N ALA A 65 1.08 40.73 10.61
CA ALA A 65 0.68 41.00 9.23
C ALA A 65 0.67 39.66 8.49
N PHE A 66 -0.49 39.29 7.93
CA PHE A 66 -0.62 38.05 7.16
C PHE A 66 0.41 38.13 6.03
N ALA A 67 1.54 37.47 6.21
CA ALA A 67 2.33 37.08 5.07
C ALA A 67 1.42 36.21 4.19
N ALA A 68 1.41 36.48 2.89
CA ALA A 68 0.48 35.82 1.98
C ALA A 68 0.60 34.29 2.14
N SER A 69 -0.51 33.61 2.42
CA SER A 69 -0.51 32.16 2.54
C SER A 69 0.07 31.53 1.27
N PRO A 70 0.98 30.55 1.37
CA PRO A 70 1.62 29.97 0.19
C PRO A 70 0.58 29.30 -0.70
N ARG A 71 0.75 29.41 -2.01
CA ARG A 71 -0.04 28.67 -2.98
C ARG A 71 0.50 27.25 -3.06
N ILE A 72 -0.30 26.29 -2.62
CA ILE A 72 0.08 24.88 -2.57
C ILE A 72 -0.71 24.10 -3.63
N GLY A 73 0.01 23.52 -4.59
CA GLY A 73 -0.54 22.61 -5.59
C GLY A 73 -0.29 21.15 -5.21
N ILE A 74 -1.29 20.29 -5.35
CA ILE A 74 -1.17 18.84 -5.12
C ILE A 74 -1.58 18.12 -6.39
N ILE A 75 -0.70 17.27 -6.92
CA ILE A 75 -0.91 16.56 -8.18
C ILE A 75 -1.27 15.10 -7.89
N GLY A 76 -2.54 14.74 -8.13
CA GLY A 76 -3.13 13.42 -7.93
C GLY A 76 -4.12 13.40 -6.77
N ALA A 77 -5.36 12.98 -7.04
CA ALA A 77 -6.42 12.76 -6.05
C ALA A 77 -6.57 11.28 -5.65
N GLY A 78 -5.45 10.55 -5.64
CA GLY A 78 -5.34 9.31 -4.87
C GLY A 78 -5.27 9.60 -3.37
N ILE A 79 -5.29 8.55 -2.55
CA ILE A 79 -5.29 8.69 -1.08
C ILE A 79 -4.14 9.56 -0.56
N SER A 80 -2.96 9.50 -1.17
CA SER A 80 -1.79 10.30 -0.80
C SER A 80 -2.00 11.81 -0.97
N GLY A 81 -2.47 12.26 -2.13
CA GLY A 81 -2.71 13.68 -2.35
C GLY A 81 -3.87 14.21 -1.50
N LEU A 82 -4.90 13.39 -1.29
CA LEU A 82 -6.05 13.74 -0.46
C LEU A 82 -5.71 13.83 1.03
N THR A 83 -4.88 12.93 1.56
CA THR A 83 -4.42 13.02 2.96
C THR A 83 -3.45 14.18 3.15
N ALA A 84 -2.64 14.51 2.15
CA ALA A 84 -1.82 15.71 2.16
C ALA A 84 -2.69 16.99 2.24
N ALA A 85 -3.70 17.10 1.36
CA ALA A 85 -4.64 18.22 1.34
C ALA A 85 -5.40 18.36 2.68
N LEU A 86 -5.90 17.24 3.20
CA LEU A 86 -6.61 17.19 4.48
C LEU A 86 -5.71 17.63 5.65
N THR A 87 -4.44 17.17 5.66
CA THR A 87 -3.46 17.53 6.71
C THR A 87 -3.13 19.02 6.68
N LEU A 88 -2.96 19.61 5.49
CA LEU A 88 -2.74 21.05 5.33
C LEU A 88 -3.96 21.85 5.78
N GLN A 89 -5.16 21.42 5.39
CA GLN A 89 -6.42 22.04 5.79
C GLN A 89 -6.62 22.01 7.31
N ASP A 90 -6.36 20.88 7.96
CA ASP A 90 -6.44 20.75 9.42
C ASP A 90 -5.48 21.70 10.15
N ALA A 91 -4.39 22.09 9.49
CA ALA A 91 -3.42 23.08 9.97
C ALA A 91 -3.72 24.52 9.51
N GLY A 92 -4.83 24.76 8.81
CA GLY A 92 -5.25 26.09 8.35
C GLY A 92 -4.62 26.57 7.03
N PHE A 93 -3.96 25.69 6.28
CA PHE A 93 -3.39 26.00 4.97
C PHE A 93 -4.34 25.57 3.84
N SER A 94 -4.57 26.47 2.88
CA SER A 94 -5.32 26.13 1.66
C SER A 94 -4.41 25.43 0.65
N SER A 95 -4.96 24.46 -0.07
CA SER A 95 -4.29 23.77 -1.18
C SER A 95 -5.29 23.46 -2.29
N THR A 96 -4.80 23.29 -3.52
CA THR A 96 -5.63 22.84 -4.66
C THR A 96 -5.12 21.49 -5.15
N VAL A 97 -6.02 20.51 -5.20
CA VAL A 97 -5.74 19.15 -5.70
C VAL A 97 -6.18 19.06 -7.16
N TYR A 98 -5.27 18.64 -8.04
CA TYR A 98 -5.51 18.42 -9.46
C TYR A 98 -5.48 16.92 -9.77
N GLU A 99 -6.50 16.44 -10.46
CA GLU A 99 -6.67 15.03 -10.83
C GLU A 99 -6.87 14.91 -12.34
N SER A 100 -6.11 14.02 -12.97
CA SER A 100 -6.16 13.79 -14.42
C SER A 100 -7.44 13.09 -14.84
N SER A 101 -7.92 12.15 -14.02
CA SER A 101 -9.15 11.40 -14.24
C SER A 101 -10.41 12.21 -13.89
N SER A 102 -11.56 11.70 -14.30
CA SER A 102 -12.87 12.11 -13.77
C SER A 102 -13.20 11.45 -12.42
N ARG A 103 -12.40 10.47 -11.97
CA ARG A 103 -12.60 9.67 -10.77
C ARG A 103 -11.61 10.03 -9.66
N ILE A 104 -12.09 10.04 -8.42
CA ILE A 104 -11.28 10.17 -7.20
C ILE A 104 -10.83 8.79 -6.70
N GLY A 105 -9.61 8.70 -6.15
CA GLY A 105 -9.14 7.50 -5.43
C GLY A 105 -7.91 6.83 -6.04
N GLY A 106 -7.57 7.10 -7.30
CA GLY A 106 -6.41 6.49 -7.96
C GLY A 106 -6.50 4.97 -7.97
N ARG A 107 -5.58 4.29 -7.27
CA ARG A 107 -5.56 2.82 -7.08
C ARG A 107 -6.47 2.31 -5.96
N MET A 108 -7.25 3.17 -5.32
CA MET A 108 -8.42 2.74 -4.56
C MET A 108 -9.62 2.86 -5.50
N HIS A 109 -10.00 1.76 -6.13
CA HIS A 109 -11.01 1.73 -7.18
C HIS A 109 -11.91 0.51 -6.96
N SER A 110 -13.16 0.78 -6.59
CA SER A 110 -14.13 -0.24 -6.24
C SER A 110 -15.19 -0.38 -7.35
N ASP A 111 -15.61 -1.60 -7.62
CA ASP A 111 -16.75 -1.90 -8.48
C ASP A 111 -17.92 -2.42 -7.66
N THR A 112 -19.00 -1.64 -7.70
CA THR A 112 -20.25 -1.90 -6.99
C THR A 112 -21.40 -2.23 -7.94
N SER A 113 -21.12 -2.32 -9.25
CA SER A 113 -22.14 -2.33 -10.30
C SER A 113 -22.30 -3.66 -11.01
N ASN A 114 -21.23 -4.47 -11.11
CA ASN A 114 -21.25 -5.68 -11.93
C ASN A 114 -21.71 -6.95 -11.19
N TRP A 115 -21.95 -6.90 -9.88
CA TRP A 115 -22.07 -8.09 -9.03
C TRP A 115 -23.43 -8.34 -8.39
N GLY A 116 -24.49 -7.64 -8.83
CA GLY A 116 -25.84 -7.86 -8.27
C GLY A 116 -25.94 -7.56 -6.77
N GLY A 117 -25.24 -6.54 -6.30
CA GLY A 117 -25.28 -6.05 -4.92
C GLY A 117 -24.02 -6.34 -4.08
N GLN A 118 -23.09 -7.15 -4.60
CA GLN A 118 -21.75 -7.32 -4.01
C GLN A 118 -20.79 -6.24 -4.54
N THR A 119 -19.67 -6.05 -3.83
CA THR A 119 -18.60 -5.14 -4.21
C THR A 119 -17.32 -5.91 -4.46
N SER A 120 -16.51 -5.44 -5.39
CA SER A 120 -15.15 -5.91 -5.56
C SER A 120 -14.17 -4.75 -5.75
N GLU A 121 -12.88 -4.99 -5.55
CA GLU A 121 -11.85 -3.97 -5.72
C GLU A 121 -11.07 -4.24 -7.00
N TRP A 122 -11.07 -3.27 -7.91
CA TRP A 122 -10.32 -3.36 -9.16
C TRP A 122 -8.83 -3.12 -8.95
N CYS A 123 -8.44 -2.52 -7.83
CA CYS A 123 -7.05 -2.29 -7.46
C CYS A 123 -6.82 -2.63 -5.96
N GLY A 124 -6.36 -1.68 -5.14
CA GLY A 124 -6.01 -1.90 -3.74
C GLY A 124 -7.21 -2.34 -2.88
N GLU A 125 -7.07 -3.48 -2.23
CA GLU A 125 -8.18 -4.20 -1.60
C GLU A 125 -7.99 -4.38 -0.08
N LEU A 126 -6.87 -4.94 0.35
CA LEU A 126 -6.75 -5.44 1.71
C LEU A 126 -6.17 -4.37 2.66
N ILE A 127 -6.72 -4.30 3.88
CA ILE A 127 -6.27 -3.39 4.95
C ILE A 127 -5.85 -4.22 6.16
N ASP A 128 -4.55 -4.20 6.46
CA ASP A 128 -4.03 -4.86 7.65
C ASP A 128 -4.43 -4.16 8.95
N GLN A 129 -4.43 -4.92 10.04
CA GLN A 129 -4.53 -4.37 11.38
C GLN A 129 -3.41 -3.36 11.73
N GLY A 130 -2.28 -3.44 11.02
CA GLY A 130 -1.16 -2.49 11.14
C GLY A 130 -1.37 -1.15 10.41
N HIS A 131 -2.36 -1.03 9.50
CA HIS A 131 -2.60 0.14 8.66
C HIS A 131 -3.30 1.28 9.42
N LYS A 132 -2.56 1.88 10.35
CA LYS A 132 -3.10 2.85 11.32
C LYS A 132 -3.63 4.11 10.66
N THR A 133 -2.98 4.60 9.60
CA THR A 133 -3.41 5.84 8.94
C THR A 133 -4.74 5.62 8.23
N ILE A 134 -4.85 4.55 7.43
CA ILE A 134 -6.10 4.20 6.74
C ILE A 134 -7.23 3.93 7.75
N LEU A 135 -6.98 3.15 8.79
CA LEU A 135 -7.99 2.83 9.81
C LEU A 135 -8.43 4.08 10.59
N HIS A 136 -7.50 4.98 10.91
CA HIS A 136 -7.83 6.24 11.58
C HIS A 136 -8.67 7.16 10.68
N LEU A 137 -8.36 7.23 9.38
CA LEU A 137 -9.14 8.02 8.42
C LEU A 137 -10.54 7.41 8.23
N ALA A 138 -10.65 6.09 8.10
CA ALA A 138 -11.95 5.41 8.04
C ALA A 138 -12.78 5.73 9.29
N GLN A 139 -12.19 5.65 10.48
CA GLN A 139 -12.84 6.04 11.74
C GLN A 139 -13.26 7.52 11.74
N ARG A 140 -12.37 8.43 11.34
CA ARG A 140 -12.63 9.88 11.29
C ARG A 140 -13.86 10.22 10.46
N PHE A 141 -14.06 9.53 9.33
CA PHE A 141 -15.18 9.76 8.43
C PHE A 141 -16.35 8.81 8.64
N GLY A 142 -16.34 8.02 9.72
CA GLY A 142 -17.45 7.12 10.06
C GLY A 142 -17.67 5.98 9.05
N LEU A 143 -16.61 5.56 8.35
CA LEU A 143 -16.65 4.43 7.43
C LEU A 143 -16.44 3.13 8.22
N ALA A 144 -17.43 2.25 8.19
CA ALA A 144 -17.36 0.94 8.82
C ALA A 144 -16.37 0.03 8.08
N THR A 145 -15.58 -0.72 8.84
CA THR A 145 -14.76 -1.81 8.32
C THR A 145 -15.37 -3.17 8.66
N VAL A 146 -15.12 -4.17 7.82
CA VAL A 146 -15.49 -5.57 8.05
C VAL A 146 -14.26 -6.40 8.32
N ASP A 147 -14.37 -7.36 9.24
CA ASP A 147 -13.32 -8.33 9.56
C ASP A 147 -13.44 -9.53 8.60
N LEU A 148 -12.51 -9.64 7.65
CA LEU A 148 -12.52 -10.68 6.63
C LEU A 148 -12.13 -12.05 7.20
N LEU A 149 -11.24 -12.09 8.20
CA LEU A 149 -10.84 -13.32 8.87
C LEU A 149 -12.02 -13.97 9.60
N SER A 150 -12.92 -13.15 10.15
CA SER A 150 -14.17 -13.65 10.75
C SER A 150 -15.18 -14.17 9.73
N GLY A 151 -15.01 -13.80 8.46
CA GLY A 151 -15.83 -14.25 7.33
C GLY A 151 -15.36 -15.53 6.69
N GLU A 152 -14.20 -16.06 7.09
CA GLU A 152 -13.65 -17.32 6.60
C GLU A 152 -14.22 -18.53 7.35
N PRO A 153 -14.28 -19.71 6.70
CA PRO A 153 -14.60 -20.95 7.40
C PRO A 153 -13.62 -21.21 8.56
N ASN A 154 -14.14 -21.56 9.73
CA ASN A 154 -13.29 -21.77 10.90
C ASN A 154 -12.27 -22.90 10.68
N GLY A 155 -10.99 -22.60 10.88
CA GLY A 155 -9.89 -23.54 10.66
C GLY A 155 -9.55 -23.75 9.18
N SER A 156 -9.95 -22.83 8.30
CA SER A 156 -9.53 -22.86 6.90
C SER A 156 -8.03 -22.68 6.74
N GLU A 157 -7.52 -23.27 5.66
CA GLU A 157 -6.14 -23.19 5.20
C GLU A 157 -6.10 -22.77 3.73
N ASP A 158 -4.97 -22.20 3.31
CA ASP A 158 -4.73 -21.88 1.91
C ASP A 158 -4.52 -23.17 1.10
N THR A 159 -5.01 -23.18 -0.14
CA THR A 159 -4.88 -24.35 -1.03
C THR A 159 -3.67 -24.19 -1.95
N TYR A 160 -2.60 -24.96 -1.75
CA TYR A 160 -1.45 -24.96 -2.65
C TYR A 160 -1.52 -26.11 -3.67
N TYR A 161 -1.29 -25.81 -4.95
CA TYR A 161 -1.29 -26.81 -6.03
C TYR A 161 -0.14 -26.57 -6.99
N PHE A 162 0.88 -27.42 -6.92
CA PHE A 162 2.15 -27.25 -7.62
C PHE A 162 2.59 -28.57 -8.24
N SER A 163 3.21 -28.51 -9.42
CA SER A 163 3.72 -29.69 -10.12
C SER A 163 2.65 -30.79 -10.32
N GLY A 164 1.40 -30.38 -10.53
CA GLY A 164 0.26 -31.28 -10.79
C GLY A 164 -0.29 -32.01 -9.57
N GLN A 165 0.08 -31.62 -8.35
CA GLN A 165 -0.39 -32.24 -7.10
C GLN A 165 -0.75 -31.17 -6.06
N TYR A 166 -1.59 -31.52 -5.08
CA TYR A 166 -1.77 -30.68 -3.91
C TYR A 166 -0.52 -30.69 -3.04
N TYR A 167 -0.18 -29.53 -2.49
CA TYR A 167 0.89 -29.33 -1.53
C TYR A 167 0.27 -28.93 -0.17
N PRO A 168 0.01 -29.86 0.75
CA PRO A 168 -0.73 -29.55 1.98
C PRO A 168 0.00 -28.52 2.87
N GLN A 169 -0.74 -27.67 3.57
CA GLN A 169 -0.15 -26.65 4.44
C GLN A 169 0.80 -27.23 5.48
N SER A 170 0.48 -28.40 6.06
CA SER A 170 1.37 -29.09 7.00
C SER A 170 2.73 -29.47 6.41
N GLN A 171 2.78 -29.78 5.11
CA GLN A 171 4.04 -30.03 4.42
C GLN A 171 4.78 -28.72 4.16
N ALA A 172 4.07 -27.65 3.76
CA ALA A 172 4.65 -26.32 3.62
C ALA A 172 5.28 -25.82 4.93
N ASP A 173 4.62 -26.00 6.08
CA ASP A 173 5.16 -25.68 7.40
C ASP A 173 6.46 -26.43 7.71
N THR A 174 6.52 -27.70 7.31
CA THR A 174 7.71 -28.55 7.50
C THR A 174 8.85 -28.08 6.61
N ASP A 175 8.59 -27.86 5.33
CA ASP A 175 9.58 -27.45 4.33
C ASP A 175 10.09 -26.02 4.58
N PHE A 176 9.30 -25.18 5.25
CA PHE A 176 9.68 -23.82 5.60
C PHE A 176 10.71 -23.74 6.72
N GLN A 177 10.88 -24.76 7.56
CA GLN A 177 11.84 -24.75 8.67
C GLN A 177 13.28 -24.39 8.25
N PRO A 178 13.91 -25.05 7.25
CA PRO A 178 15.23 -24.66 6.77
C PRO A 178 15.24 -23.26 6.12
N VAL A 179 14.15 -22.86 5.45
CA VAL A 179 14.00 -21.52 4.86
C VAL A 179 14.00 -20.44 5.94
N HIS A 180 13.29 -20.67 7.04
CA HIS A 180 13.25 -19.78 8.20
C HIS A 180 14.65 -19.57 8.79
N GLN A 181 15.47 -20.61 8.89
CA GLN A 181 16.85 -20.48 9.39
C GLN A 181 17.71 -19.60 8.46
N ALA A 182 17.57 -19.76 7.13
CA ALA A 182 18.24 -18.91 6.16
C ALA A 182 17.77 -17.45 6.28
N LEU A 183 16.48 -17.23 6.44
CA LEU A 183 15.89 -15.91 6.66
C LEU A 183 16.42 -15.24 7.93
N GLN A 184 16.50 -15.94 9.06
CA GLN A 184 17.01 -15.36 10.31
C GLN A 184 18.47 -14.91 10.18
N ARG A 185 19.30 -15.72 9.52
CA ARG A 185 20.70 -15.35 9.23
C ARG A 185 20.75 -14.10 8.34
N ASP A 186 19.95 -14.07 7.28
CA ASP A 186 20.01 -13.01 6.28
C ASP A 186 19.43 -11.69 6.81
N VAL A 187 18.38 -11.72 7.65
CA VAL A 187 17.88 -10.54 8.38
C VAL A 187 18.92 -9.98 9.33
N GLN A 188 19.62 -10.84 10.08
CA GLN A 188 20.69 -10.39 10.97
C GLN A 188 21.84 -9.75 10.20
N ALA A 189 22.22 -10.32 9.05
CA ALA A 189 23.27 -9.78 8.20
C ALA A 189 22.87 -8.44 7.56
N ALA A 190 21.63 -8.33 7.07
CA ALA A 190 21.12 -7.13 6.43
C ALA A 190 20.89 -5.97 7.40
N SER A 191 20.51 -6.27 8.65
CA SER A 191 19.80 -5.30 9.51
C SER A 191 18.55 -4.76 8.82
N TYR A 192 17.86 -3.80 9.43
CA TYR A 192 16.75 -3.11 8.78
C TYR A 192 16.62 -1.64 9.17
N PRO A 193 16.26 -0.77 8.21
CA PRO A 193 16.15 -1.04 6.77
C PRO A 193 17.51 -0.87 6.04
N THR A 194 17.77 -1.67 5.01
CA THR A 194 18.75 -1.30 3.97
C THR A 194 18.14 -0.19 3.11
N THR A 195 18.89 0.88 2.91
CA THR A 195 18.53 2.08 2.14
C THR A 195 19.80 2.70 1.57
N TYR A 196 19.65 3.76 0.78
CA TYR A 196 20.77 4.55 0.30
C TYR A 196 21.66 5.08 1.43
N LEU A 197 21.07 5.54 2.53
CA LEU A 197 21.80 6.17 3.64
C LEU A 197 22.17 5.21 4.77
N ILE A 198 21.47 4.09 4.89
CA ILE A 198 21.60 3.13 5.98
C ILE A 198 21.72 1.75 5.36
N ASN A 199 22.90 1.14 5.40
CA ASN A 199 23.10 -0.21 4.88
C ASN A 199 24.25 -0.92 5.62
N THR A 200 24.31 -2.23 5.46
CA THR A 200 25.41 -3.09 5.94
C THR A 200 26.02 -3.83 4.75
N PRO A 201 27.23 -4.40 4.86
CA PRO A 201 27.77 -5.28 3.83
C PRO A 201 26.84 -6.45 3.51
N GLY A 202 26.16 -7.01 4.51
CA GLY A 202 25.16 -8.07 4.31
C GLY A 202 23.93 -7.59 3.55
N GLY A 203 23.44 -6.38 3.85
CA GLY A 203 22.32 -5.76 3.16
C GLY A 203 22.64 -5.49 1.70
N ILE A 204 23.83 -4.96 1.40
CA ILE A 204 24.30 -4.75 0.02
C ILE A 204 24.45 -6.08 -0.72
N ALA A 205 25.01 -7.11 -0.07
CA ALA A 205 25.18 -8.42 -0.70
C ALA A 205 23.84 -9.06 -1.06
N LEU A 206 22.84 -8.97 -0.17
CA LEU A 206 21.49 -9.46 -0.41
C LEU A 206 20.76 -8.61 -1.46
N ASP A 207 20.97 -7.30 -1.46
CA ASP A 207 20.36 -6.42 -2.45
C ASP A 207 20.86 -6.70 -3.88
N ASN A 208 22.11 -7.16 -4.02
CA ASN A 208 22.73 -7.48 -5.30
C ASN A 208 22.43 -8.90 -5.82
N ILE A 209 21.54 -9.65 -5.16
CA ILE A 209 21.03 -10.92 -5.69
C ILE A 209 19.51 -10.84 -5.83
N SER A 210 18.98 -11.61 -6.78
CA SER A 210 17.55 -11.63 -7.01
C SER A 210 16.80 -12.49 -5.99
N VAL A 211 15.47 -12.32 -5.87
CA VAL A 211 14.62 -13.25 -5.12
C VAL A 211 14.78 -14.67 -5.67
N TYR A 212 14.83 -14.82 -6.99
CA TYR A 212 15.05 -16.10 -7.65
C TYR A 212 16.35 -16.78 -7.18
N ASP A 213 17.48 -16.06 -7.25
CA ASP A 213 18.78 -16.60 -6.84
C ASP A 213 18.82 -16.91 -5.33
N TRP A 214 18.10 -16.13 -4.53
CA TRP A 214 17.96 -16.39 -3.11
C TRP A 214 17.21 -17.71 -2.86
N ILE A 215 16.13 -17.99 -3.59
CA ILE A 215 15.38 -19.25 -3.52
C ILE A 215 16.29 -20.42 -3.91
N GLU A 216 17.00 -20.34 -5.03
CA GLU A 216 17.94 -21.38 -5.48
C GLU A 216 19.02 -21.69 -4.44
N ARG A 217 19.53 -20.66 -3.76
CA ARG A 217 20.57 -20.81 -2.74
C ARG A 217 20.04 -21.33 -1.41
N SER A 218 18.85 -20.90 -1.00
CA SER A 218 18.42 -20.93 0.40
C SER A 218 17.27 -21.89 0.69
N VAL A 219 16.55 -22.33 -0.35
CA VAL A 219 15.44 -23.28 -0.24
C VAL A 219 15.93 -24.66 -0.68
N PRO A 220 15.81 -25.71 0.14
CA PRO A 220 16.18 -27.06 -0.27
C PRO A 220 15.48 -27.49 -1.58
N GLY A 221 16.27 -27.75 -2.62
CA GLY A 221 15.77 -28.11 -3.95
C GLY A 221 15.40 -26.92 -4.86
N GLY A 222 15.56 -25.67 -4.42
CA GLY A 222 15.29 -24.47 -5.20
C GLY A 222 13.88 -24.47 -5.79
N HIS A 223 13.72 -23.94 -7.01
CA HIS A 223 12.47 -24.00 -7.78
C HIS A 223 12.08 -25.42 -8.23
N GLY A 224 12.95 -26.42 -8.01
CA GLY A 224 12.61 -27.83 -8.16
C GLY A 224 11.73 -28.38 -7.02
N SER A 225 11.56 -27.62 -5.94
CA SER A 225 10.72 -27.99 -4.78
C SER A 225 9.38 -27.24 -4.77
N PRO A 226 8.30 -27.82 -4.21
CA PRO A 226 7.03 -27.11 -4.03
C PRO A 226 7.17 -25.83 -3.18
N MET A 227 8.04 -25.82 -2.15
CA MET A 227 8.31 -24.62 -1.35
C MET A 227 8.95 -23.51 -2.19
N GLY A 228 9.92 -23.85 -3.05
CA GLY A 228 10.54 -22.89 -3.95
C GLY A 228 9.54 -22.29 -4.95
N GLN A 229 8.68 -23.13 -5.54
CA GLN A 229 7.61 -22.68 -6.44
C GLN A 229 6.57 -21.81 -5.73
N LEU A 230 6.20 -22.16 -4.50
CA LEU A 230 5.27 -21.39 -3.68
C LEU A 230 5.83 -20.00 -3.37
N LEU A 231 7.10 -19.90 -2.97
CA LEU A 231 7.77 -18.61 -2.74
C LEU A 231 7.89 -17.81 -4.05
N ASP A 232 8.23 -18.45 -5.16
CA ASP A 232 8.35 -17.78 -6.45
C ASP A 232 7.03 -17.12 -6.88
N VAL A 233 5.94 -17.88 -6.84
CA VAL A 233 4.60 -17.38 -7.14
C VAL A 233 4.20 -16.25 -6.18
N ALA A 234 4.41 -16.43 -4.87
CA ALA A 234 4.06 -15.43 -3.87
C ALA A 234 4.75 -14.09 -4.09
N TYR A 235 6.05 -14.11 -4.37
CA TYR A 235 6.83 -12.88 -4.55
C TYR A 235 6.66 -12.27 -5.93
N ASN A 236 6.30 -13.07 -6.92
CA ASN A 236 5.88 -12.55 -8.21
C ASN A 236 4.59 -11.72 -8.07
N ILE A 237 3.55 -12.25 -7.42
CA ILE A 237 2.28 -11.53 -7.26
C ILE A 237 2.34 -10.37 -6.25
N GLU A 238 3.16 -10.47 -5.21
CA GLU A 238 3.29 -9.40 -4.21
C GLU A 238 3.78 -8.09 -4.85
N TYR A 239 4.78 -8.20 -5.72
CA TYR A 239 5.42 -7.04 -6.35
C TYR A 239 5.07 -6.85 -7.83
N GLY A 240 4.31 -7.78 -8.41
CA GLY A 240 3.92 -7.76 -9.81
C GLY A 240 5.09 -7.85 -10.78
N ALA A 241 6.12 -8.62 -10.44
CA ALA A 241 7.33 -8.71 -11.25
C ALA A 241 8.00 -10.08 -11.12
N GLU A 242 8.76 -10.48 -12.12
CA GLU A 242 9.54 -11.72 -12.04
C GLU A 242 10.55 -11.69 -10.89
N THR A 243 10.63 -12.77 -10.12
CA THR A 243 11.55 -12.87 -8.97
C THR A 243 13.03 -12.72 -9.36
N ALA A 244 13.36 -12.98 -10.62
CA ALA A 244 14.69 -12.80 -11.20
C ALA A 244 15.14 -11.32 -11.30
N VAL A 245 14.21 -10.35 -11.25
CA VAL A 245 14.56 -8.91 -11.33
C VAL A 245 14.39 -8.17 -10.02
N GLN A 246 13.74 -8.79 -9.04
CA GLN A 246 13.46 -8.23 -7.73
C GLN A 246 14.65 -8.43 -6.79
N SER A 247 14.97 -7.44 -5.95
CA SER A 247 15.98 -7.60 -4.89
C SER A 247 15.56 -8.68 -3.90
N SER A 248 16.48 -9.56 -3.49
CA SER A 248 16.16 -10.58 -2.47
C SER A 248 15.74 -9.98 -1.12
N LEU A 249 16.08 -8.71 -0.87
CA LEU A 249 15.62 -7.99 0.31
C LEU A 249 14.10 -7.82 0.37
N ASN A 250 13.40 -7.81 -0.77
CA ASN A 250 11.94 -7.86 -0.80
C ASN A 250 11.41 -9.10 -0.05
N LEU A 251 12.06 -10.25 -0.28
CA LEU A 251 11.72 -11.51 0.38
C LEU A 251 12.18 -11.54 1.84
N VAL A 252 13.46 -11.26 2.06
CA VAL A 252 14.08 -11.31 3.40
C VAL A 252 13.36 -10.35 4.37
N TYR A 253 13.00 -9.15 3.91
CA TYR A 253 12.29 -8.16 4.71
C TYR A 253 10.79 -8.30 4.74
N LEU A 254 10.17 -9.26 4.07
CA LEU A 254 8.76 -9.57 4.28
C LEU A 254 8.64 -10.75 5.25
N LEU A 255 9.27 -11.88 4.91
CA LEU A 255 9.20 -13.12 5.70
C LEU A 255 10.11 -13.15 6.93
N GLY A 256 11.29 -12.55 6.86
CA GLY A 256 12.38 -12.87 7.78
C GLY A 256 12.20 -12.39 9.22
N PHE A 257 11.17 -11.61 9.52
CA PHE A 257 10.82 -11.32 10.92
C PHE A 257 9.43 -11.83 11.31
N ASN A 258 9.00 -12.94 10.72
CA ASN A 258 8.04 -13.82 11.36
C ASN A 258 8.76 -14.57 12.51
N GLU A 259 8.25 -14.48 13.74
CA GLU A 259 8.98 -14.84 14.97
C GLU A 259 8.90 -16.34 15.34
N LYS A 260 8.17 -17.17 14.57
CA LYS A 260 7.89 -18.57 14.95
C LYS A 260 8.49 -19.59 13.99
N PRO A 261 9.49 -20.38 14.40
CA PRO A 261 9.93 -21.55 13.66
C PRO A 261 8.74 -22.52 13.43
N GLY A 262 8.54 -22.95 12.19
CA GLY A 262 7.51 -23.95 11.84
C GLY A 262 6.10 -23.44 11.65
N ASN A 263 5.92 -22.13 11.54
CA ASN A 263 4.65 -21.51 11.20
C ASN A 263 4.82 -20.71 9.92
N PHE A 264 4.57 -21.33 8.77
CA PHE A 264 4.70 -20.67 7.49
C PHE A 264 3.57 -19.65 7.31
N ALA A 265 3.93 -18.44 6.89
CA ALA A 265 2.99 -17.40 6.51
C ALA A 265 3.56 -16.69 5.29
N ILE A 266 2.89 -16.84 4.15
CA ILE A 266 3.44 -16.49 2.83
C ILE A 266 3.78 -14.99 2.69
N PHE A 267 3.01 -14.11 3.35
CA PHE A 267 3.22 -12.65 3.40
C PHE A 267 3.68 -12.14 4.78
N GLY A 268 4.27 -13.01 5.61
CA GLY A 268 4.79 -12.64 6.92
C GLY A 268 3.69 -12.28 7.93
N ALA A 269 3.77 -11.08 8.54
CA ALA A 269 2.84 -10.64 9.59
C ALA A 269 1.60 -9.89 9.06
N SER A 270 1.48 -9.78 7.73
CA SER A 270 0.25 -9.31 7.08
C SER A 270 -0.91 -10.21 7.47
N ASN A 271 -2.08 -9.63 7.72
CA ASN A 271 -3.27 -10.38 8.09
C ASN A 271 -4.51 -10.00 7.28
N GLU A 272 -4.36 -9.03 6.37
CA GLU A 272 -5.33 -8.67 5.32
C GLU A 272 -6.74 -8.47 5.87
N LYS A 273 -6.80 -7.99 7.11
CA LYS A 273 -7.93 -8.26 7.98
C LYS A 273 -9.20 -7.49 7.59
N TYR A 274 -9.06 -6.32 6.98
CA TYR A 274 -10.18 -5.40 6.82
C TYR A 274 -10.43 -4.97 5.38
N HIS A 275 -11.71 -4.76 5.07
CA HIS A 275 -12.21 -3.91 3.99
C HIS A 275 -13.08 -2.79 4.55
N ILE A 276 -13.26 -1.71 3.78
CA ILE A 276 -14.31 -0.72 4.03
C ILE A 276 -15.62 -1.21 3.42
N VAL A 277 -16.70 -1.18 4.21
CA VAL A 277 -18.04 -1.57 3.75
C VAL A 277 -18.47 -0.73 2.54
N GLY A 278 -18.83 -1.39 1.45
CA GLY A 278 -19.25 -0.75 0.19
C GLY A 278 -18.09 -0.24 -0.68
N GLY A 279 -16.86 -0.63 -0.35
CA GLY A 279 -15.67 -0.38 -1.18
C GLY A 279 -14.70 0.62 -0.57
N ASN A 280 -13.41 0.36 -0.73
CA ASN A 280 -12.32 1.18 -0.23
C ASN A 280 -12.28 2.57 -0.88
N GLN A 281 -12.74 2.71 -2.13
CA GLN A 281 -12.81 3.98 -2.84
C GLN A 281 -13.66 5.03 -2.10
N ARG A 282 -14.60 4.62 -1.24
CA ARG A 282 -15.39 5.53 -0.41
C ARG A 282 -14.53 6.44 0.47
N LEU A 283 -13.35 5.97 0.91
CA LEU A 283 -12.47 6.74 1.77
C LEU A 283 -11.87 7.97 1.06
N PRO A 284 -11.19 7.85 -0.09
CA PRO A 284 -10.74 9.03 -0.81
C PRO A 284 -11.90 9.92 -1.28
N GLU A 285 -13.06 9.35 -1.64
CA GLU A 285 -14.24 10.14 -2.00
C GLU A 285 -14.75 11.01 -0.86
N VAL A 286 -14.90 10.45 0.35
CA VAL A 286 -15.38 11.22 1.50
C VAL A 286 -14.35 12.26 1.95
N ILE A 287 -13.05 11.99 1.84
CA ILE A 287 -12.01 12.99 2.08
C ILE A 287 -12.18 14.14 1.09
N ALA A 288 -12.26 13.85 -0.21
CA ALA A 288 -12.40 14.87 -1.25
C ALA A 288 -13.66 15.73 -1.06
N ALA A 289 -14.77 15.14 -0.65
CA ALA A 289 -16.02 15.85 -0.36
C ALA A 289 -15.95 16.77 0.88
N ASN A 290 -14.99 16.55 1.78
CA ASN A 290 -14.79 17.35 3.00
C ASN A 290 -13.60 18.32 2.91
N LEU A 291 -12.96 18.44 1.74
CA LEU A 291 -11.98 19.49 1.49
C LEU A 291 -12.69 20.84 1.27
N GLN A 292 -12.11 21.92 1.78
CA GLN A 292 -12.58 23.29 1.61
C GLN A 292 -12.48 23.73 0.14
N THR A 293 -11.42 23.29 -0.55
CA THR A 293 -11.23 23.50 -1.98
C THR A 293 -11.64 22.25 -2.73
N LYS A 294 -12.54 22.40 -3.70
CA LYS A 294 -12.96 21.29 -4.56
C LYS A 294 -11.77 20.76 -5.38
N VAL A 295 -11.65 19.43 -5.45
CA VAL A 295 -10.70 18.75 -6.34
C VAL A 295 -11.00 19.09 -7.80
N GLN A 296 -9.97 19.46 -8.56
CA GLN A 296 -10.04 19.78 -9.98
C GLN A 296 -9.81 18.52 -10.82
N THR A 297 -10.89 17.83 -11.20
CA THR A 297 -10.83 16.62 -12.06
C THR A 297 -10.74 16.97 -13.55
N GLY A 298 -10.14 16.08 -14.34
CA GLY A 298 -9.85 16.34 -15.77
C GLY A 298 -8.63 17.24 -16.02
N TRP A 299 -7.82 17.51 -15.00
CA TRP A 299 -6.61 18.32 -15.06
C TRP A 299 -5.37 17.44 -15.09
N ARG A 300 -4.89 17.10 -16.29
CA ARG A 300 -3.71 16.25 -16.46
C ARG A 300 -2.44 17.10 -16.44
N MET A 301 -1.57 16.91 -15.46
CA MET A 301 -0.23 17.52 -15.48
C MET A 301 0.57 17.01 -16.70
N MET A 302 1.19 17.94 -17.42
CA MET A 302 2.04 17.69 -18.58
C MET A 302 3.50 18.08 -18.31
N ALA A 303 3.71 19.13 -17.53
CA ALA A 303 5.05 19.61 -17.18
C ALA A 303 5.10 20.28 -15.81
N ILE A 304 6.29 20.31 -15.20
CA ILE A 304 6.60 21.06 -13.99
C ILE A 304 8.00 21.70 -14.11
N GLY A 305 8.15 22.93 -13.64
CA GLY A 305 9.45 23.57 -13.60
C GLY A 305 9.47 24.91 -12.86
N PHE A 306 10.67 25.36 -12.53
CA PHE A 306 10.86 26.70 -11.98
C PHE A 306 10.69 27.76 -13.07
N ASN A 307 9.98 28.83 -12.73
CA ASN A 307 9.90 30.02 -13.56
C ASN A 307 11.01 31.02 -13.21
N ARG A 308 11.03 32.16 -13.91
CA ARG A 308 12.10 33.16 -13.77
C ARG A 308 12.14 33.85 -12.39
N VAL A 309 11.04 33.83 -11.65
CA VAL A 309 10.93 34.45 -10.32
C VAL A 309 11.08 33.44 -9.18
N GLY A 310 11.37 32.17 -9.49
CA GLY A 310 11.67 31.13 -8.51
C GLY A 310 10.46 30.35 -7.99
N SER A 311 9.24 30.70 -8.39
CA SER A 311 8.05 29.88 -8.12
C SER A 311 7.91 28.75 -9.14
N ILE A 312 7.01 27.80 -8.87
CA ILE A 312 6.86 26.56 -9.64
C ILE A 312 5.68 26.72 -10.60
N ASP A 313 5.94 26.62 -11.89
CA ASP A 313 4.91 26.49 -12.91
C ASP A 313 4.57 25.01 -13.11
N VAL A 314 3.29 24.69 -13.07
CA VAL A 314 2.74 23.38 -13.45
C VAL A 314 1.84 23.58 -14.66
N THR A 315 2.18 22.91 -15.76
CA THR A 315 1.40 22.92 -17.00
C THR A 315 0.43 21.75 -17.01
N PHE A 316 -0.85 22.03 -17.28
CA PHE A 316 -1.92 21.06 -17.39
C PHE A 316 -2.51 21.01 -18.80
N SER A 317 -3.03 19.83 -19.18
CA SER A 317 -4.00 19.67 -20.26
C SER A 317 -5.39 19.53 -19.64
N VAL A 318 -6.31 20.43 -20.02
CA VAL A 318 -7.68 20.50 -19.51
C VAL A 318 -8.63 20.62 -20.70
N GLY A 319 -9.43 19.57 -20.96
CA GLY A 319 -10.31 19.56 -22.13
C GLY A 319 -9.58 19.78 -23.46
N GLY A 320 -8.31 19.36 -23.56
CA GLY A 320 -7.45 19.57 -24.73
C GLY A 320 -6.76 20.94 -24.81
N GLN A 321 -6.99 21.83 -23.84
CA GLN A 321 -6.33 23.14 -23.75
C GLN A 321 -5.16 23.09 -22.76
N THR A 322 -4.11 23.85 -23.06
CA THR A 322 -2.97 24.02 -22.15
C THR A 322 -3.26 25.13 -21.14
N VAL A 323 -3.21 24.81 -19.86
CA VAL A 323 -3.34 25.76 -18.74
C VAL A 323 -2.06 25.72 -17.91
N VAL A 324 -1.60 26.86 -17.40
CA VAL A 324 -0.42 26.94 -16.52
C VAL A 324 -0.85 27.57 -15.20
N GLU A 325 -0.59 26.87 -14.11
CA GLU A 325 -0.80 27.37 -12.75
C GLU A 325 0.55 27.54 -12.04
N ASN A 326 0.62 28.51 -11.13
CA ASN A 326 1.85 28.85 -10.44
C ASN A 326 1.71 28.65 -8.92
N PHE A 327 2.71 28.00 -8.32
CA PHE A 327 2.69 27.59 -6.92
C PHE A 327 4.00 27.91 -6.20
N ASP A 328 3.91 28.08 -4.88
CA ASP A 328 5.06 28.28 -4.00
C ASP A 328 5.55 26.95 -3.40
N ARG A 329 4.65 25.95 -3.34
CA ARG A 329 4.94 24.55 -3.00
C ARG A 329 4.11 23.62 -3.87
N VAL A 330 4.70 22.51 -4.30
CA VAL A 330 3.99 21.45 -5.02
C VAL A 330 4.22 20.11 -4.34
N ILE A 331 3.15 19.33 -4.12
CA ILE A 331 3.24 17.92 -3.75
C ILE A 331 2.92 17.07 -4.98
N LEU A 332 3.90 16.30 -5.46
CA LEU A 332 3.70 15.30 -6.49
C LEU A 332 3.27 13.99 -5.82
N ALA A 333 1.98 13.66 -5.93
CA ALA A 333 1.37 12.45 -5.35
C ALA A 333 0.95 11.43 -6.43
N LEU A 334 1.68 11.43 -7.56
CA LEU A 334 1.52 10.49 -8.67
C LEU A 334 2.65 9.45 -8.68
N PRO A 335 2.43 8.24 -9.24
CA PRO A 335 3.48 7.23 -9.35
C PRO A 335 4.67 7.71 -10.22
N PHE A 336 5.88 7.23 -9.90
CA PHE A 336 7.05 7.48 -10.76
C PHE A 336 6.92 6.89 -12.16
N ALA A 337 6.15 5.80 -12.32
CA ALA A 337 5.79 5.24 -13.62
C ALA A 337 5.02 6.22 -14.52
N VAL A 338 4.28 7.17 -13.92
CA VAL A 338 3.63 8.26 -14.64
C VAL A 338 4.59 9.44 -14.78
N LEU A 339 5.23 9.86 -13.68
CA LEU A 339 6.09 11.05 -13.68
C LEU A 339 7.23 10.95 -14.71
N ARG A 340 7.80 9.75 -14.93
CA ARG A 340 8.84 9.52 -15.93
C ARG A 340 8.40 9.75 -17.38
N THR A 341 7.08 9.87 -17.63
CA THR A 341 6.49 10.19 -18.94
C THR A 341 6.19 11.68 -19.12
N LEU A 342 6.36 12.49 -18.07
CA LEU A 342 6.04 13.92 -18.05
C LEU A 342 7.31 14.77 -18.15
N ASN A 343 7.16 16.04 -18.54
CA ASN A 343 8.30 16.94 -18.67
C ASN A 343 8.64 17.64 -17.35
N TYR A 344 9.69 17.19 -16.68
CA TYR A 344 10.20 17.81 -15.45
C TYR A 344 11.63 18.36 -15.61
N HIS A 345 12.14 18.56 -16.83
CA HIS A 345 13.51 19.01 -17.07
C HIS A 345 13.84 20.37 -16.46
N LYS A 346 12.83 21.23 -16.27
CA LYS A 346 12.98 22.54 -15.63
C LYS A 346 12.73 22.53 -14.12
N ALA A 347 12.44 21.36 -13.54
CA ALA A 347 12.22 21.21 -12.10
C ALA A 347 13.53 21.07 -11.30
N ASN A 348 14.68 21.05 -11.98
CA ASN A 348 16.02 20.97 -11.37
C ASN A 348 16.16 19.80 -10.39
N PHE A 349 15.57 18.65 -10.71
CA PHE A 349 15.76 17.42 -9.95
C PHE A 349 17.20 16.95 -10.07
N ASP A 350 17.81 16.59 -8.94
CA ASP A 350 19.17 16.06 -8.91
C ASP A 350 19.28 14.70 -9.62
N SER A 351 20.51 14.24 -9.85
CA SER A 351 20.77 12.98 -10.58
C SER A 351 20.16 11.77 -9.87
N MET A 352 20.17 11.73 -8.54
CA MET A 352 19.63 10.61 -7.76
C MET A 352 18.12 10.53 -7.88
N LYS A 353 17.43 11.67 -7.82
CA LYS A 353 15.99 11.75 -8.07
C LYS A 353 15.65 11.33 -9.49
N ASN A 354 16.42 11.78 -10.49
CA ASN A 354 16.22 11.37 -11.87
C ASN A 354 16.37 9.86 -12.04
N THR A 355 17.39 9.26 -11.43
CA THR A 355 17.58 7.80 -11.40
C THR A 355 16.39 7.10 -10.75
N ALA A 356 15.95 7.54 -9.56
CA ALA A 356 14.82 6.93 -8.87
C ALA A 356 13.52 7.02 -9.71
N ILE A 357 13.23 8.19 -10.29
CA ILE A 357 12.06 8.39 -11.17
C ILE A 357 12.10 7.43 -12.36
N GLN A 358 13.26 7.30 -13.02
CA GLN A 358 13.39 6.53 -14.26
C GLN A 358 13.50 5.02 -14.03
N GLN A 359 14.08 4.58 -12.90
CA GLN A 359 14.50 3.19 -12.73
C GLN A 359 13.70 2.39 -11.70
N LEU A 360 12.99 3.05 -10.76
CA LEU A 360 12.17 2.36 -9.76
C LEU A 360 11.22 1.36 -10.42
N GLY A 361 11.13 0.16 -9.83
CA GLY A 361 10.25 -0.91 -10.28
C GLY A 361 8.81 -0.45 -10.47
N SER A 362 8.19 -0.98 -11.52
CA SER A 362 6.81 -0.70 -11.91
C SER A 362 6.13 -2.04 -12.12
N GLY A 363 5.64 -2.59 -11.01
CA GLY A 363 4.99 -3.89 -10.99
C GLY A 363 3.73 -3.90 -11.85
N ARG A 364 3.42 -5.07 -12.38
CA ARG A 364 2.20 -5.36 -13.13
C ARG A 364 1.44 -6.44 -12.38
N ASN A 365 0.25 -6.10 -11.91
CA ASN A 365 -0.70 -7.01 -11.30
C ASN A 365 -2.07 -6.78 -11.87
N ASP A 366 -2.71 -7.86 -12.30
CA ASP A 366 -4.02 -7.81 -12.92
C ASP A 366 -5.00 -8.64 -12.09
N LYS A 367 -6.25 -8.18 -12.00
CA LYS A 367 -7.33 -8.89 -11.30
C LYS A 367 -8.40 -9.30 -12.30
N LEU A 368 -8.49 -10.59 -12.57
CA LEU A 368 -9.62 -11.20 -13.24
C LEU A 368 -10.57 -11.77 -12.19
N GLN A 369 -11.76 -11.24 -12.06
CA GLN A 369 -12.70 -11.61 -11.00
C GLN A 369 -13.90 -12.30 -11.62
N LEU A 370 -14.34 -13.42 -11.06
CA LEU A 370 -15.47 -14.20 -11.55
C LEU A 370 -16.48 -14.41 -10.42
N GLN A 371 -17.77 -14.24 -10.72
CA GLN A 371 -18.83 -14.57 -9.75
C GLN A 371 -19.39 -15.97 -9.98
N PHE A 372 -19.53 -16.69 -8.89
CA PHE A 372 -20.07 -18.03 -8.83
C PHE A 372 -21.40 -18.01 -8.09
N THR A 373 -22.28 -18.96 -8.43
CA THR A 373 -23.60 -19.14 -7.80
C THR A 373 -23.54 -19.40 -6.30
N ARG A 374 -22.39 -19.89 -5.81
CA ARG A 374 -22.04 -20.04 -4.41
C ARG A 374 -20.54 -19.93 -4.20
N ARG A 375 -20.09 -19.65 -2.97
CA ARG A 375 -18.69 -19.81 -2.52
C ARG A 375 -18.31 -21.29 -2.51
N TYR A 376 -17.98 -21.82 -3.69
CA TYR A 376 -17.81 -23.27 -3.88
C TYR A 376 -16.58 -23.83 -3.15
N TRP A 377 -15.58 -22.98 -2.94
CA TRP A 377 -14.31 -23.26 -2.27
C TRP A 377 -14.43 -23.35 -0.75
N ASP A 378 -15.53 -22.87 -0.15
CA ASP A 378 -15.70 -22.88 1.30
C ASP A 378 -15.94 -24.30 1.82
N GLY A 379 -15.12 -24.70 2.79
CA GLY A 379 -15.27 -25.99 3.46
C GLY A 379 -14.47 -27.12 2.81
N THR A 380 -14.95 -28.34 2.98
CA THR A 380 -14.25 -29.55 2.53
C THR A 380 -14.63 -29.93 1.10
N GLY A 381 -13.64 -30.34 0.31
CA GLY A 381 -13.82 -30.84 -1.05
C GLY A 381 -12.81 -31.92 -1.40
N SER A 382 -12.39 -31.96 -2.66
CA SER A 382 -11.26 -32.82 -3.08
C SER A 382 -9.88 -32.24 -2.75
N TRP A 383 -9.84 -30.97 -2.36
CA TRP A 383 -8.64 -30.29 -1.87
C TRP A 383 -8.35 -30.65 -0.41
N PRO A 384 -7.10 -30.54 0.06
CA PRO A 384 -6.74 -30.75 1.45
C PRO A 384 -7.42 -29.72 2.38
N GLY A 385 -7.71 -30.15 3.60
CA GLY A 385 -8.18 -29.28 4.67
C GLY A 385 -9.55 -28.64 4.42
N ILE A 386 -9.71 -27.43 4.97
CA ILE A 386 -10.90 -26.60 4.86
C ILE A 386 -10.53 -25.42 3.97
N GLY A 387 -11.15 -25.29 2.80
CA GLY A 387 -10.87 -24.20 1.87
C GLY A 387 -11.60 -22.90 2.26
N ASN A 388 -11.01 -21.77 1.87
CA ASN A 388 -11.55 -20.40 2.00
C ASN A 388 -11.47 -19.60 0.68
N GLY A 389 -11.11 -20.27 -0.43
CA GLY A 389 -10.92 -19.63 -1.74
C GLY A 389 -9.53 -19.06 -1.97
N ASN A 390 -8.66 -19.06 -0.95
CA ASN A 390 -7.25 -18.78 -1.17
C ASN A 390 -6.58 -19.97 -1.83
N SER A 391 -5.95 -19.74 -2.98
CA SER A 391 -5.13 -20.76 -3.62
C SER A 391 -3.87 -20.19 -4.24
N TYR A 392 -2.84 -21.03 -4.38
CA TYR A 392 -1.60 -20.69 -5.08
C TYR A 392 -1.22 -21.82 -6.03
N SER A 393 -0.84 -21.47 -7.26
CA SER A 393 -0.61 -22.49 -8.29
C SER A 393 0.38 -22.07 -9.38
N ASP A 394 0.90 -23.08 -10.09
CA ASP A 394 1.74 -22.97 -11.29
C ASP A 394 0.96 -23.25 -12.59
N ARG A 395 -0.38 -23.37 -12.51
CA ARG A 395 -1.24 -23.82 -13.62
C ARG A 395 -1.55 -22.75 -14.69
N GLY A 396 -0.81 -21.65 -14.69
CA GLY A 396 -1.04 -20.50 -15.57
C GLY A 396 -1.98 -19.43 -14.99
N TYR A 397 -2.37 -19.60 -13.73
CA TYR A 397 -2.80 -18.54 -12.82
C TYR A 397 -1.95 -18.67 -11.55
N GLN A 398 -1.85 -17.61 -10.75
CA GLN A 398 -0.90 -17.58 -9.63
C GLN A 398 -1.58 -17.62 -8.26
N ASN A 399 -2.61 -16.80 -8.06
CA ASN A 399 -3.28 -16.74 -6.76
C ASN A 399 -4.76 -16.44 -6.88
N THR A 400 -5.53 -16.95 -5.92
CA THR A 400 -6.92 -16.55 -5.74
C THR A 400 -7.20 -16.15 -4.30
N TRP A 401 -8.28 -15.39 -4.09
CA TRP A 401 -8.98 -15.29 -2.82
C TRP A 401 -10.45 -14.97 -3.03
N ASP A 402 -11.27 -15.21 -2.00
CA ASP A 402 -12.68 -14.82 -1.99
C ASP A 402 -12.83 -13.33 -1.63
N VAL A 403 -13.26 -12.54 -2.62
CA VAL A 403 -13.51 -11.09 -2.48
C VAL A 403 -14.79 -10.80 -1.70
N THR A 404 -15.68 -11.79 -1.60
CA THR A 404 -16.98 -11.70 -0.94
C THR A 404 -17.00 -12.21 0.49
N ARG A 405 -15.84 -12.55 1.06
CA ARG A 405 -15.73 -12.80 2.51
C ARG A 405 -16.34 -11.63 3.27
N SER A 406 -17.21 -11.95 4.24
CA SER A 406 -17.98 -10.95 5.00
C SER A 406 -18.98 -10.09 4.21
N GLN A 407 -19.30 -10.44 2.96
CA GLN A 407 -20.41 -9.84 2.18
C GLN A 407 -21.66 -10.73 2.20
N THR A 408 -22.84 -10.11 2.14
CA THR A 408 -24.12 -10.84 2.13
C THR A 408 -24.34 -11.65 0.84
N GLY A 409 -25.23 -12.64 0.92
CA GLY A 409 -25.63 -13.47 -0.22
C GLY A 409 -24.85 -14.79 -0.27
N THR A 410 -25.34 -15.73 -1.09
CA THR A 410 -24.70 -17.05 -1.27
C THR A 410 -23.64 -17.03 -2.34
N ALA A 411 -23.83 -16.21 -3.38
CA ALA A 411 -22.88 -16.05 -4.48
C ALA A 411 -21.51 -15.59 -3.95
N GLY A 412 -20.45 -16.07 -4.59
CA GLY A 412 -19.08 -15.72 -4.24
C GLY A 412 -18.35 -15.12 -5.42
N ILE A 413 -17.46 -14.15 -5.19
CA ILE A 413 -16.54 -13.63 -6.21
C ILE A 413 -15.16 -14.15 -5.87
N LEU A 414 -14.59 -14.93 -6.77
CA LEU A 414 -13.20 -15.35 -6.69
C LEU A 414 -12.38 -14.45 -7.60
N VAL A 415 -11.31 -13.87 -7.08
CA VAL A 415 -10.32 -13.19 -7.92
C VAL A 415 -9.25 -14.18 -8.32
N ASP A 416 -8.84 -14.12 -9.58
CA ASP A 416 -7.55 -14.54 -10.10
C ASP A 416 -6.64 -13.30 -10.08
N TYR A 417 -5.69 -13.30 -9.15
CA TYR A 417 -4.70 -12.26 -8.97
C TYR A 417 -3.36 -12.75 -9.51
N THR A 418 -2.87 -12.02 -10.49
CA THR A 418 -1.65 -12.37 -11.22
C THR A 418 -0.64 -11.24 -11.11
N GLY A 419 0.63 -11.59 -11.25
CA GLY A 419 1.76 -10.69 -11.27
C GLY A 419 2.62 -10.91 -12.51
N GLY A 420 3.51 -9.96 -12.79
CA GLY A 420 4.59 -10.14 -13.77
C GLY A 420 4.07 -10.48 -15.16
N GLU A 421 4.69 -11.48 -15.78
CA GLU A 421 4.35 -11.93 -17.14
C GLU A 421 3.00 -12.65 -17.23
N VAL A 422 2.49 -13.23 -16.14
CA VAL A 422 1.15 -13.85 -16.13
C VAL A 422 0.08 -12.76 -16.23
N ALA A 423 0.20 -11.70 -15.43
CA ALA A 423 -0.59 -10.48 -15.63
C ALA A 423 -0.33 -9.90 -17.05
N GLY A 424 0.92 -9.98 -17.50
CA GLY A 424 1.39 -9.76 -18.87
C GLY A 424 0.46 -10.23 -19.99
N SER A 425 -0.17 -11.39 -19.79
CA SER A 425 -0.96 -12.12 -20.79
C SER A 425 -2.33 -11.50 -21.12
N PHE A 426 -2.87 -10.65 -20.24
CA PHE A 426 -4.10 -9.93 -20.53
C PHE A 426 -3.83 -8.74 -21.47
N ALA A 427 -4.65 -8.61 -22.52
CA ALA A 427 -4.53 -7.56 -23.52
C ALA A 427 -5.88 -6.88 -23.83
N PRO A 428 -6.65 -6.43 -22.82
CA PRO A 428 -7.94 -5.82 -23.05
C PRO A 428 -7.81 -4.48 -23.77
N SER A 429 -8.88 -4.06 -24.46
CA SER A 429 -8.95 -2.74 -25.12
C SER A 429 -9.05 -1.56 -24.13
N SER A 430 -9.44 -1.83 -22.88
CA SER A 430 -9.55 -0.87 -21.79
C SER A 430 -8.87 -1.45 -20.55
N PRO A 431 -8.24 -0.63 -19.68
CA PRO A 431 -7.65 -1.08 -18.40
C PRO A 431 -8.65 -1.77 -17.46
N TYR A 432 -9.92 -1.70 -17.79
CA TYR A 432 -11.06 -1.82 -16.92
C TYR A 432 -12.22 -2.31 -17.77
N SER A 433 -12.51 -3.60 -17.69
CA SER A 433 -13.45 -4.27 -18.60
C SER A 433 -14.29 -5.28 -17.83
N PHE A 434 -15.46 -5.63 -18.35
CA PHE A 434 -16.32 -6.64 -17.75
C PHE A 434 -17.11 -7.40 -18.82
N THR A 435 -17.62 -8.56 -18.44
CA THR A 435 -18.63 -9.33 -19.17
C THR A 435 -19.72 -9.74 -18.19
N ASN A 436 -20.97 -9.70 -18.63
CA ASN A 436 -22.09 -10.30 -17.91
C ASN A 436 -23.17 -10.78 -18.90
N PRO A 437 -24.16 -11.56 -18.45
CA PRO A 437 -25.20 -12.09 -19.36
C PRO A 437 -26.02 -11.03 -20.10
N GLN A 438 -26.06 -9.77 -19.61
CA GLN A 438 -26.77 -8.67 -20.25
C GLN A 438 -25.88 -7.87 -21.22
N VAL A 439 -24.59 -7.77 -20.94
CA VAL A 439 -23.58 -7.03 -21.71
C VAL A 439 -22.36 -7.93 -21.90
N PRO A 440 -22.40 -8.82 -22.90
CA PRO A 440 -21.31 -9.76 -23.14
C PRO A 440 -20.08 -9.03 -23.70
N ASN A 441 -18.91 -9.36 -23.15
CA ASN A 441 -17.62 -9.00 -23.70
C ASN A 441 -16.85 -10.30 -24.01
N PRO A 442 -16.68 -10.66 -25.30
CA PRO A 442 -16.10 -11.95 -25.67
C PRO A 442 -14.63 -12.08 -25.23
N GLN A 443 -13.90 -10.97 -25.12
CA GLN A 443 -12.51 -11.01 -24.69
C GLN A 443 -12.39 -11.36 -23.20
N VAL A 444 -13.16 -10.68 -22.34
CA VAL A 444 -13.18 -10.98 -20.90
C VAL A 444 -13.76 -12.36 -20.64
N ALA A 445 -14.77 -12.80 -21.40
CA ALA A 445 -15.30 -14.15 -21.32
C ALA A 445 -14.25 -15.22 -21.65
N ALA A 446 -13.44 -15.02 -22.70
CA ALA A 446 -12.37 -15.95 -23.06
C ALA A 446 -11.28 -16.04 -21.98
N TYR A 447 -10.93 -14.92 -21.34
CA TYR A 447 -10.03 -14.92 -20.18
C TYR A 447 -10.62 -15.69 -19.00
N ALA A 448 -11.90 -15.46 -18.68
CA ALA A 448 -12.61 -16.20 -17.64
C ALA A 448 -12.65 -17.71 -17.94
N GLU A 449 -12.96 -18.11 -19.18
CA GLU A 449 -12.97 -19.52 -19.59
C GLU A 449 -11.58 -20.17 -19.48
N THR A 450 -10.52 -19.45 -19.81
CA THR A 450 -9.14 -19.91 -19.65
C THR A 450 -8.83 -20.16 -18.18
N PHE A 451 -9.12 -19.18 -17.32
CA PHE A 451 -8.94 -19.33 -15.87
C PHE A 451 -9.75 -20.49 -15.30
N LEU A 452 -11.02 -20.65 -15.71
CA LEU A 452 -11.88 -21.76 -15.29
C LEU A 452 -11.24 -23.13 -15.63
N GLN A 453 -10.65 -23.28 -16.82
CA GLN A 453 -9.94 -24.53 -17.20
C GLN A 453 -8.73 -24.80 -16.31
N GLN A 454 -8.03 -23.75 -15.87
CA GLN A 454 -6.85 -23.88 -15.00
C GLN A 454 -7.25 -24.27 -13.58
N ILE A 455 -8.21 -23.53 -12.98
CA ILE A 455 -8.66 -23.71 -11.61
C ILE A 455 -9.55 -24.93 -11.39
N GLU A 456 -10.16 -25.48 -12.44
CA GLU A 456 -10.92 -26.75 -12.38
C GLU A 456 -10.08 -27.92 -11.81
N ARG A 457 -8.75 -27.87 -11.90
CA ARG A 457 -7.89 -28.89 -11.26
C ARG A 457 -7.63 -28.65 -9.78
N VAL A 458 -7.73 -27.40 -9.32
CA VAL A 458 -7.55 -27.02 -7.92
C VAL A 458 -8.87 -27.17 -7.17
N TYR A 459 -9.97 -26.73 -7.77
CA TYR A 459 -11.34 -26.90 -7.28
C TYR A 459 -12.22 -27.63 -8.32
N PRO A 460 -12.12 -28.97 -8.45
CA PRO A 460 -12.94 -29.76 -9.36
C PRO A 460 -14.43 -29.48 -9.22
N GLY A 461 -15.11 -29.21 -10.34
CA GLY A 461 -16.52 -28.87 -10.44
C GLY A 461 -16.83 -27.36 -10.39
N ILE A 462 -15.83 -26.50 -10.13
CA ILE A 462 -16.02 -25.05 -9.98
C ILE A 462 -16.53 -24.38 -11.26
N THR A 463 -16.13 -24.85 -12.44
CA THR A 463 -16.56 -24.30 -13.73
C THR A 463 -18.08 -24.31 -13.88
N SER A 464 -18.74 -25.38 -13.41
CA SER A 464 -20.21 -25.49 -13.44
C SER A 464 -20.93 -24.48 -12.54
N LYS A 465 -20.20 -23.76 -11.68
CA LYS A 465 -20.76 -22.80 -10.72
C LYS A 465 -20.64 -21.35 -11.20
N TRP A 466 -19.85 -21.06 -12.23
CA TRP A 466 -19.72 -19.72 -12.79
C TRP A 466 -21.05 -19.24 -13.37
N ASN A 467 -21.44 -18.00 -13.08
CA ASN A 467 -22.74 -17.45 -13.51
C ASN A 467 -22.65 -16.55 -14.76
N GLY A 468 -21.50 -16.54 -15.43
CA GLY A 468 -21.27 -15.74 -16.64
C GLY A 468 -20.82 -14.29 -16.37
N ARG A 469 -20.61 -13.88 -15.11
CA ARG A 469 -20.09 -12.55 -14.76
C ARG A 469 -18.60 -12.60 -14.51
N ALA A 470 -17.87 -11.67 -15.13
CA ALA A 470 -16.47 -11.43 -14.81
C ALA A 470 -16.07 -9.97 -15.02
N THR A 471 -15.11 -9.48 -14.24
CA THR A 471 -14.44 -8.18 -14.45
C THR A 471 -12.95 -8.40 -14.60
N LEU A 472 -12.29 -7.56 -15.37
CA LEU A 472 -10.84 -7.55 -15.54
C LEU A 472 -10.33 -6.14 -15.30
N SER A 473 -9.38 -6.00 -14.38
CA SER A 473 -8.58 -4.80 -14.22
C SER A 473 -7.11 -5.06 -14.57
N VAL A 474 -6.56 -4.17 -15.39
CA VAL A 474 -5.17 -4.15 -15.85
C VAL A 474 -4.61 -2.73 -15.61
N PRO A 475 -4.27 -2.38 -14.35
CA PRO A 475 -3.88 -1.02 -13.97
C PRO A 475 -2.68 -0.48 -14.74
N ALA A 476 -1.78 -1.35 -15.21
CA ALA A 476 -0.63 -0.96 -16.00
C ALA A 476 -0.99 -0.30 -17.35
N LEU A 477 -2.20 -0.55 -17.88
CA LEU A 477 -2.72 0.10 -19.08
C LEU A 477 -3.38 1.45 -18.80
N ASP A 478 -3.66 1.80 -17.54
CA ASP A 478 -4.23 3.10 -17.18
C ASP A 478 -3.13 4.18 -17.26
N PRO A 479 -3.23 5.18 -18.16
CA PRO A 479 -2.20 6.21 -18.35
C PRO A 479 -2.04 7.17 -17.16
N ASN A 480 -2.86 7.02 -16.12
CA ASN A 480 -2.74 7.72 -14.84
C ASN A 480 -2.06 6.87 -13.76
N LEU A 481 -1.77 5.60 -14.05
CA LEU A 481 -1.12 4.67 -13.13
C LEU A 481 0.20 4.14 -13.70
N ASN A 482 0.20 3.62 -14.94
CA ASN A 482 1.33 2.97 -15.64
C ASN A 482 2.03 1.84 -14.86
N CYS A 483 1.48 1.44 -13.72
CA CYS A 483 1.92 0.34 -12.88
C CYS A 483 0.79 -0.05 -11.94
N SER A 484 0.90 -1.23 -11.36
CA SER A 484 0.10 -1.63 -10.21
C SER A 484 0.74 -1.08 -8.95
N TYR A 485 1.93 -1.57 -8.60
CA TYR A 485 2.65 -1.14 -7.41
C TYR A 485 4.13 -0.88 -7.70
N SER A 486 4.79 -0.13 -6.83
CA SER A 486 6.23 0.05 -6.89
C SER A 486 6.95 -1.07 -6.15
N TYR A 487 8.16 -1.39 -6.61
CA TYR A 487 9.05 -2.35 -5.97
C TYR A 487 10.51 -1.97 -6.22
N TRP A 488 11.42 -2.45 -5.37
CA TRP A 488 12.85 -2.31 -5.60
C TRP A 488 13.41 -3.50 -6.37
N LYS A 489 14.10 -3.20 -7.47
CA LYS A 489 14.87 -4.18 -8.26
C LYS A 489 16.19 -4.51 -7.57
N VAL A 490 16.88 -5.53 -8.05
CA VAL A 490 18.25 -5.86 -7.65
C VAL A 490 19.12 -4.60 -7.64
N GLY A 491 19.75 -4.34 -6.50
CA GLY A 491 20.66 -3.23 -6.24
C GLY A 491 19.99 -1.89 -5.91
N GLN A 492 18.66 -1.79 -5.90
CA GLN A 492 17.99 -0.49 -5.72
C GLN A 492 17.86 -0.06 -4.25
N TYR A 493 17.86 -1.01 -3.30
CA TYR A 493 17.79 -0.64 -1.89
C TYR A 493 18.99 0.21 -1.48
N HIS A 494 20.22 -0.25 -1.74
CA HIS A 494 21.41 0.46 -1.30
C HIS A 494 21.84 1.62 -2.22
N THR A 495 21.25 1.74 -3.42
CA THR A 495 21.61 2.81 -4.37
C THR A 495 20.71 4.02 -4.32
N PHE A 496 19.40 3.87 -4.07
CA PHE A 496 18.50 5.03 -3.94
C PHE A 496 17.27 4.85 -3.05
N SER A 497 16.98 3.66 -2.51
CA SER A 497 15.81 3.49 -1.62
C SER A 497 15.84 4.48 -0.45
N GLY A 498 14.70 5.08 -0.18
CA GLY A 498 14.50 6.16 0.77
C GLY A 498 14.67 7.55 0.16
N TYR A 499 15.26 7.69 -1.03
CA TYR A 499 15.39 8.96 -1.75
C TYR A 499 14.15 9.32 -2.57
N GLU A 500 13.23 8.38 -2.79
CA GLU A 500 11.96 8.57 -3.49
C GLU A 500 11.15 9.70 -2.86
N LYS A 501 11.12 9.77 -1.52
CA LYS A 501 10.42 10.82 -0.74
C LYS A 501 11.17 12.15 -0.65
N ALA A 502 12.44 12.19 -1.01
CA ALA A 502 13.28 13.38 -0.83
C ALA A 502 12.75 14.54 -1.68
N ARG A 503 12.40 15.66 -1.04
CA ARG A 503 11.97 16.89 -1.73
C ARG A 503 13.08 17.49 -2.59
N GLN A 504 12.68 18.27 -3.58
CA GLN A 504 13.56 18.76 -4.64
C GLN A 504 13.40 20.26 -4.90
N PRO A 505 14.49 20.94 -5.29
CA PRO A 505 15.89 20.48 -5.24
C PRO A 505 16.33 20.10 -3.80
N PHE A 506 17.11 19.02 -3.66
CA PHE A 506 17.52 18.53 -2.34
C PHE A 506 18.49 19.52 -1.64
N PRO A 507 18.47 19.65 -0.29
CA PRO A 507 17.60 18.96 0.68
C PRO A 507 16.30 19.70 1.03
N ASN A 508 16.20 20.98 0.67
CA ASN A 508 15.17 21.88 1.21
C ASN A 508 14.29 22.55 0.15
N GLY A 509 14.14 21.93 -1.01
CA GLY A 509 13.38 22.50 -2.12
C GLY A 509 11.86 22.42 -1.98
N PRO A 510 11.14 23.22 -2.78
CA PRO A 510 9.68 23.41 -2.67
C PRO A 510 8.83 22.35 -3.38
N ILE A 511 9.44 21.36 -4.05
CA ILE A 511 8.74 20.25 -4.71
C ILE A 511 8.84 19.00 -3.84
N HIS A 512 7.73 18.59 -3.26
CA HIS A 512 7.61 17.45 -2.35
C HIS A 512 7.08 16.23 -3.09
N PHE A 513 7.41 15.04 -2.58
CA PHE A 513 6.98 13.76 -3.17
C PHE A 513 6.16 12.97 -2.15
N ALA A 514 5.05 12.41 -2.60
CA ALA A 514 4.20 11.55 -1.80
C ALA A 514 3.70 10.38 -2.64
N GLY A 515 3.04 9.42 -2.00
CA GLY A 515 2.55 8.20 -2.64
C GLY A 515 3.20 6.96 -2.04
N GLU A 516 2.63 5.78 -2.31
CA GLU A 516 3.12 4.54 -1.68
C GLU A 516 4.59 4.26 -1.97
N HIS A 517 5.08 4.63 -3.15
CA HIS A 517 6.47 4.46 -3.56
C HIS A 517 7.47 5.27 -2.72
N CYS A 518 7.01 6.28 -1.98
CA CYS A 518 7.81 7.06 -1.04
C CYS A 518 7.92 6.37 0.35
N SER A 519 7.07 5.38 0.63
CA SER A 519 7.03 4.68 1.90
C SER A 519 8.10 3.59 1.95
N GLN A 520 8.91 3.59 3.02
CA GLN A 520 9.84 2.48 3.27
C GLN A 520 9.13 1.24 3.82
N ASP A 521 8.00 1.46 4.48
CA ASP A 521 7.37 0.52 5.40
C ASP A 521 6.11 -0.13 4.81
N PHE A 522 5.50 0.53 3.82
CA PHE A 522 4.21 0.18 3.23
C PHE A 522 4.17 0.50 1.74
N GLN A 523 5.31 0.35 1.04
CA GLN A 523 5.34 0.44 -0.42
C GLN A 523 4.34 -0.55 -1.02
N GLY A 524 3.59 -0.14 -2.03
CA GLY A 524 2.48 -0.89 -2.63
C GLY A 524 1.13 -0.73 -1.94
N PHE A 525 1.09 -0.33 -0.66
CA PHE A 525 -0.15 -0.31 0.11
C PHE A 525 -0.85 1.06 0.15
N MET A 526 -2.17 1.02 0.39
CA MET A 526 -2.98 2.20 0.69
C MET A 526 -2.44 2.97 1.90
N GLU A 527 -1.94 2.26 2.92
CA GLU A 527 -1.32 2.85 4.11
C GLU A 527 -0.10 3.70 3.76
N GLY A 528 0.80 3.19 2.91
CA GLY A 528 1.98 3.95 2.47
C GLY A 528 1.57 5.19 1.68
N GLY A 529 0.55 5.09 0.84
CA GLY A 529 -0.04 6.25 0.18
C GLY A 529 -0.52 7.29 1.19
N ALA A 530 -1.39 6.90 2.13
CA ALA A 530 -1.98 7.79 3.11
C ALA A 530 -0.92 8.43 4.03
N SER A 531 0.01 7.65 4.57
CA SER A 531 1.04 8.11 5.50
C SER A 531 2.05 9.05 4.83
N GLU A 532 2.43 8.78 3.59
CA GLU A 532 3.36 9.64 2.85
C GLU A 532 2.72 10.97 2.43
N GLY A 533 1.40 10.99 2.22
CA GLY A 533 0.65 12.25 2.06
C GLY A 533 0.72 13.13 3.32
N VAL A 534 0.49 12.55 4.49
CA VAL A 534 0.64 13.25 5.79
C VAL A 534 2.07 13.76 5.98
N ARG A 535 3.06 12.91 5.67
CA ARG A 535 4.49 13.25 5.77
C ARG A 535 4.88 14.43 4.87
N ALA A 536 4.48 14.40 3.59
CA ALA A 536 4.77 15.48 2.64
C ALA A 536 4.13 16.81 3.03
N ALA A 537 2.87 16.80 3.49
CA ALA A 537 2.23 17.97 4.08
C ALA A 537 3.00 18.47 5.32
N GLY A 538 3.47 17.57 6.17
CA GLY A 538 4.30 17.87 7.33
C GLY A 538 5.58 18.63 7.01
N GLU A 539 6.22 18.39 5.86
CA GLU A 539 7.39 19.16 5.41
C GLU A 539 7.03 20.63 5.13
N ILE A 540 5.91 20.89 4.47
CA ILE A 540 5.44 22.26 4.21
C ILE A 540 5.08 22.97 5.53
N LEU A 541 4.44 22.26 6.45
CA LEU A 541 4.11 22.80 7.77
C LEU A 541 5.37 23.08 8.60
N ALA A 542 6.43 22.28 8.45
CA ALA A 542 7.72 22.53 9.08
C ALA A 542 8.40 23.78 8.51
N ASP A 543 8.38 23.95 7.18
CA ASP A 543 8.86 25.16 6.50
C ASP A 543 8.11 26.41 7.01
N ALA A 544 6.77 26.33 7.15
CA ALA A 544 5.97 27.42 7.69
C ALA A 544 6.39 27.81 9.11
N LYS A 545 6.59 26.82 9.99
CA LYS A 545 7.08 27.03 11.36
C LYS A 545 8.48 27.63 11.39
N ALA A 546 9.30 27.37 10.38
CA ALA A 546 10.63 27.93 10.22
C ALA A 546 10.64 29.33 9.57
N GLY A 547 9.48 29.91 9.25
CA GLY A 547 9.38 31.25 8.66
C GLY A 547 9.61 31.29 7.15
N ALA A 548 9.47 30.17 6.44
CA ALA A 548 9.69 30.13 4.99
C ALA A 548 8.66 30.93 4.16
N PHE A 549 7.57 31.39 4.79
CA PHE A 549 6.47 32.12 4.16
C PHE A 549 6.24 33.51 4.77
N SER A 550 7.12 33.97 5.66
CA SER A 550 7.03 35.26 6.37
C SER A 550 7.85 36.37 5.74
#